data_AF-A0A554GCH7-F1
#
_entry.id   AF-A0A554GCH7-F1
#
_cell.length_a   1.000
_cell.length_b   1.000
_cell.length_c   1.000
_cell.angle_alpha   90.00
_cell.angle_beta   90.00
_cell.angle_gamma   90.00
#
_symmetry.space_group_name_H-M   'P 1'
#
loop_
_entity.id
_entity.type
_entity.pdbx_description
1 polymer ?
#
loop_
_entity_poly.entity_id
_entity_poly.type
_entity_poly.pdbx_seq_one_letter_code
_entity_poly.pdbx_strand_id
1 'polypeptide(L)'
;MTSGKKSRRRLTRHAVALLALGGMACGGKDVRPPDTENPVAGDPCAPSTAAEPASGTCAPVRLQCAQDLEGFKTDRYVWRDRDCHVRSVSLVRNDAADPAGWNGGYIRRYTYEVANAERVCDGQNPQVPGWGMVTSHLNGGQTWGAWTQDVRGTGRVVFKGAHHALHELKWPLSLDGNVVRVTVQYLFATGQDHPLYAITHDASGFPADRIEADVRSPYGDLGFDGNANTDIAGLGWGDRYRFVTLGSPVTLTTGWDYREPNVVPYTRMWTAAPDAEMGVVQTQTWEQKAAGGYWLYGQWGTRHANGPMPEDYNWAYQLNQYELPFVTNSHRLAWGSNFGAVGRAQYPRLGDDGTMLSGHPYQSYSVFMVLGTHAANPVLSRVAEVEAWQGVKLTASEGTVRTRGPGGVGRTDAVAYDVAGYNPVYATWEADAAANRVTLTFDTAGRTLTHPMLVVHGYTATDAPKRLTLDGQALTADADYFASVDTQGQALWLTLQRDLKGSATLRVE
;
A
#
# COMPACT_ATOMS: atom_id res chain seq x y z
N MET A 1 59.00 52.65 -23.93
CA MET A 1 57.82 53.51 -24.20
C MET A 1 56.66 52.98 -23.36
N THR A 2 56.52 53.47 -22.12
CA THR A 2 55.48 54.44 -21.67
C THR A 2 54.07 53.84 -21.65
N SER A 3 53.58 53.45 -20.46
CA SER A 3 52.58 54.20 -19.65
C SER A 3 51.13 54.00 -20.13
N GLY A 4 50.27 53.30 -19.37
CA GLY A 4 49.30 53.92 -18.44
C GLY A 4 47.92 54.06 -19.13
N LYS A 5 46.78 53.64 -18.58
CA LYS A 5 46.07 54.24 -17.45
C LYS A 5 44.82 53.39 -17.10
N LYS A 6 44.47 53.43 -15.81
CA LYS A 6 43.23 52.97 -15.17
C LYS A 6 41.97 53.61 -15.77
N SER A 7 40.85 52.87 -15.77
CA SER A 7 39.53 53.45 -15.53
C SER A 7 38.68 52.51 -14.68
N ARG A 8 38.26 53.03 -13.52
CA ARG A 8 37.31 52.43 -12.59
C ARG A 8 35.89 52.74 -13.09
N ARG A 9 34.99 51.76 -13.08
CA ARG A 9 33.56 52.02 -12.85
C ARG A 9 33.05 51.15 -11.70
N ARG A 10 32.57 51.86 -10.67
CA ARG A 10 31.72 51.37 -9.58
C ARG A 10 30.27 51.29 -10.07
N LEU A 11 29.43 50.71 -9.21
CA LEU A 11 27.94 50.60 -9.21
C LEU A 11 27.51 49.21 -9.69
N THR A 12 26.77 48.39 -8.94
CA THR A 12 26.06 48.59 -7.67
C THR A 12 25.75 47.21 -7.10
N ARG A 13 26.12 46.95 -5.84
CA ARG A 13 25.60 45.80 -5.08
C ARG A 13 24.15 46.10 -4.74
N HIS A 14 23.20 45.32 -5.24
CA HIS A 14 21.87 45.25 -4.65
C HIS A 14 21.90 44.09 -3.65
N ALA A 15 22.08 44.46 -2.39
CA ALA A 15 21.71 43.63 -1.27
C ALA A 15 20.17 43.63 -1.20
N VAL A 16 19.55 42.50 -1.52
CA VAL A 16 18.17 42.26 -1.11
C VAL A 16 18.25 41.69 0.30
N ALA A 17 18.01 42.57 1.27
CA ALA A 17 17.74 42.20 2.64
C ALA A 17 16.41 41.43 2.66
N LEU A 18 16.46 40.13 2.94
CA LEU A 18 15.30 39.39 3.40
C LEU A 18 15.05 39.80 4.85
N LEU A 19 14.10 40.74 5.03
CA LEU A 19 13.49 40.98 6.33
C LEU A 19 12.68 39.72 6.70
N ALA A 20 13.14 39.06 7.75
CA ALA A 20 12.33 38.17 8.55
C ALA A 20 11.25 39.00 9.25
N LEU A 21 9.99 38.70 8.96
CA LEU A 21 8.85 39.03 9.81
C LEU A 21 8.07 37.74 10.05
N GLY A 22 8.09 37.31 11.30
CA GLY A 22 7.35 36.17 11.79
C GLY A 22 5.85 36.42 11.82
N GLY A 23 5.10 35.34 11.60
CA GLY A 23 3.66 35.27 11.76
C GLY A 23 3.28 33.79 11.84
N MET A 24 3.01 33.35 13.06
CA MET A 24 2.44 32.07 13.51
C MET A 24 1.92 31.14 12.39
N ALA A 25 2.66 30.05 12.13
CA ALA A 25 2.09 28.86 11.53
C ALA A 25 1.66 27.92 12.66
N CYS A 26 0.35 27.79 12.85
CA CYS A 26 -0.25 26.75 13.67
C CYS A 26 0.25 25.39 13.18
N GLY A 27 1.16 24.78 13.94
CA GLY A 27 1.53 23.39 13.76
C GLY A 27 0.31 22.54 14.07
N GLY A 28 -0.22 21.85 13.04
CA GLY A 28 -1.11 20.73 13.23
C GLY A 28 -0.34 19.66 13.99
N LYS A 29 -0.63 19.54 15.28
CA LYS A 29 -0.37 18.33 16.04
C LYS A 29 -1.30 17.23 15.52
N ASP A 30 -0.81 16.00 15.60
CA ASP A 30 -1.54 14.71 15.65
C ASP A 30 -1.43 13.79 14.43
N VAL A 31 -0.38 12.95 14.46
CA VAL A 31 -0.49 11.50 14.72
C VAL A 31 0.60 11.14 15.78
N ARG A 32 0.33 11.54 17.03
CA ARG A 32 0.89 11.18 18.36
C ARG A 32 2.42 10.91 18.57
N PRO A 33 3.11 11.62 19.50
CA PRO A 33 4.35 11.19 20.18
C PRO A 33 4.08 10.25 21.39
N PRO A 34 5.09 9.53 21.96
CA PRO A 34 4.90 8.23 22.61
C PRO A 34 4.25 8.30 24.01
N ASP A 35 3.57 7.19 24.33
CA ASP A 35 3.22 6.61 25.62
C ASP A 35 2.82 7.53 26.79
N THR A 36 1.50 7.63 26.98
CA THR A 36 0.88 7.72 28.31
C THR A 36 -0.32 6.78 28.34
N GLU A 37 -0.33 5.89 29.34
CA GLU A 37 -1.40 4.93 29.66
C GLU A 37 -2.68 5.66 30.15
N ASN A 38 -3.84 5.07 29.84
CA ASN A 38 -5.24 5.35 30.26
C ASN A 38 -6.13 6.27 29.40
N PRO A 39 -7.48 6.06 29.35
CA PRO A 39 -8.30 4.87 29.68
C PRO A 39 -9.18 4.35 28.50
N VAL A 40 -9.31 3.02 28.48
CA VAL A 40 -10.26 2.08 27.83
C VAL A 40 -11.12 2.57 26.66
N ALA A 41 -10.55 2.54 25.45
CA ALA A 41 -11.23 1.83 24.38
C ALA A 41 -11.23 0.35 24.77
N GLY A 42 -12.37 -0.35 24.68
CA GLY A 42 -12.43 -1.78 25.02
C GLY A 42 -11.28 -2.53 24.36
N ASP A 43 -10.70 -3.52 25.05
CA ASP A 43 -9.60 -4.33 24.52
C ASP A 43 -9.95 -4.78 23.09
N PRO A 44 -9.22 -4.35 22.04
CA PRO A 44 -9.52 -4.75 20.68
C PRO A 44 -9.42 -6.27 20.48
N CYS A 45 -8.78 -6.97 21.42
CA CYS A 45 -8.65 -8.42 21.50
C CYS A 45 -9.72 -9.09 22.36
N ALA A 46 -10.72 -8.37 22.88
CA ALA A 46 -11.80 -8.96 23.66
C ALA A 46 -12.50 -10.06 22.85
N PRO A 47 -12.63 -11.29 23.39
CA PRO A 47 -13.23 -12.40 22.68
C PRO A 47 -14.69 -12.09 22.33
N SER A 48 -15.03 -12.16 21.04
CA SER A 48 -16.41 -12.05 20.58
C SER A 48 -17.05 -13.44 20.54
N THR A 49 -18.12 -13.63 21.31
CA THR A 49 -18.93 -14.86 21.33
C THR A 49 -20.00 -14.90 20.21
N ALA A 50 -20.06 -13.88 19.35
CA ALA A 50 -21.02 -13.85 18.26
C ALA A 50 -20.65 -14.89 17.19
N ALA A 51 -21.65 -15.69 16.79
CA ALA A 51 -21.54 -16.58 15.63
C ALA A 51 -21.13 -15.76 14.38
N GLU A 52 -20.36 -16.37 13.48
CA GLU A 52 -20.07 -15.71 12.20
C GLU A 52 -21.37 -15.54 11.41
N PRO A 53 -21.70 -14.31 10.96
CA PRO A 53 -22.86 -14.13 10.09
C PRO A 53 -22.67 -14.93 8.81
N ALA A 54 -23.77 -15.34 8.18
CA ALA A 54 -23.72 -16.02 6.89
C ALA A 54 -23.02 -15.15 5.83
N SER A 55 -22.46 -15.80 4.81
CA SER A 55 -21.94 -15.08 3.64
C SER A 55 -23.06 -14.33 2.90
N GLY A 56 -22.72 -13.25 2.22
CA GLY A 56 -23.67 -12.33 1.58
C GLY A 56 -24.35 -11.35 2.54
N THR A 57 -24.09 -11.44 3.85
CA THR A 57 -24.48 -10.40 4.82
C THR A 57 -23.27 -9.56 5.19
N CYS A 58 -23.33 -8.27 4.88
CA CYS A 58 -22.31 -7.33 5.30
C CYS A 58 -22.27 -7.25 6.83
N ALA A 59 -21.05 -7.26 7.38
CA ALA A 59 -20.81 -7.41 8.81
C ALA A 59 -19.59 -6.59 9.27
N PRO A 60 -19.55 -6.20 10.55
CA PRO A 60 -18.39 -5.58 11.17
C PRO A 60 -17.10 -6.38 10.99
N VAL A 61 -15.97 -5.67 10.89
CA VAL A 61 -14.63 -6.24 10.99
C VAL A 61 -14.45 -6.88 12.37
N ARG A 62 -13.99 -8.13 12.36
CA ARG A 62 -13.63 -8.88 13.56
C ARG A 62 -12.12 -9.04 13.64
N LEU A 63 -11.61 -8.92 14.86
CA LEU A 63 -10.24 -9.22 15.21
C LEU A 63 -10.24 -10.36 16.23
N GLN A 64 -9.49 -11.41 15.91
CA GLN A 64 -9.22 -12.54 16.80
C GLN A 64 -7.73 -12.52 17.11
N CYS A 65 -7.36 -12.08 18.30
CA CYS A 65 -5.95 -11.93 18.66
C CYS A 65 -5.32 -13.25 19.10
N ALA A 66 -4.01 -13.34 18.92
CA ALA A 66 -3.15 -14.42 19.44
C ALA A 66 -3.65 -15.84 19.08
N GLN A 67 -4.25 -16.00 17.90
CA GLN A 67 -4.68 -17.30 17.40
C GLN A 67 -3.45 -18.15 17.09
N ASP A 68 -3.53 -19.44 17.46
CA ASP A 68 -2.55 -20.43 17.04
C ASP A 68 -2.98 -21.01 15.69
N LEU A 69 -2.17 -20.75 14.66
CA LEU A 69 -2.32 -21.34 13.34
C LEU A 69 -1.12 -22.25 13.11
N GLU A 70 -1.24 -23.53 13.46
CA GLU A 70 -0.18 -24.53 13.25
C GLU A 70 1.15 -24.10 13.92
N GLY A 71 1.07 -23.55 15.14
CA GLY A 71 2.22 -23.02 15.87
C GLY A 71 2.63 -21.58 15.52
N PHE A 72 2.10 -20.99 14.44
CA PHE A 72 2.26 -19.56 14.15
C PHE A 72 1.31 -18.76 15.04
N LYS A 73 1.83 -17.81 15.82
CA LYS A 73 1.02 -16.87 16.59
C LYS A 73 0.54 -15.74 15.70
N THR A 74 -0.76 -15.63 15.51
CA THR A 74 -1.38 -14.72 14.54
C THR A 74 -2.45 -13.84 15.15
N ASP A 75 -2.64 -12.67 14.59
CA ASP A 75 -3.86 -11.89 14.74
C ASP A 75 -4.70 -12.08 13.48
N ARG A 76 -5.90 -12.66 13.62
CA ARG A 76 -6.80 -12.95 12.51
C ARG A 76 -7.83 -11.84 12.34
N TYR A 77 -7.79 -11.20 11.18
CA TYR A 77 -8.76 -10.19 10.76
C TYR A 77 -9.76 -10.84 9.81
N VAL A 78 -11.06 -10.65 10.10
CA VAL A 78 -12.16 -11.11 9.23
C VAL A 78 -12.98 -9.89 8.83
N TRP A 79 -13.21 -9.71 7.54
CA TRP A 79 -14.03 -8.61 7.01
C TRP A 79 -14.95 -9.11 5.89
N ARG A 80 -15.76 -8.19 5.36
CA ARG A 80 -16.61 -8.44 4.20
C ARG A 80 -16.17 -7.59 3.02
N ASP A 81 -16.08 -8.19 1.85
CA ASP A 81 -15.71 -7.48 0.63
C ASP A 81 -16.86 -6.66 0.04
N ARG A 82 -16.65 -6.10 -1.17
CA ARG A 82 -17.66 -5.25 -1.81
C ARG A 82 -18.97 -5.98 -2.10
N ASP A 83 -18.96 -7.31 -2.17
CA ASP A 83 -20.15 -8.13 -2.41
C ASP A 83 -20.67 -8.77 -1.12
N CYS A 84 -20.20 -8.28 0.03
CA CYS A 84 -20.48 -8.82 1.36
C CYS A 84 -19.99 -10.27 1.57
N HIS A 85 -19.09 -10.80 0.73
CA HIS A 85 -18.51 -12.12 0.94
C HIS A 85 -17.42 -12.08 2.02
N VAL A 86 -17.23 -13.20 2.72
CA VAL A 86 -16.22 -13.29 3.77
C VAL A 86 -14.81 -13.27 3.20
N ARG A 87 -13.94 -12.49 3.84
CA ARG A 87 -12.49 -12.54 3.66
C ARG A 87 -11.79 -12.56 5.00
N SER A 88 -10.64 -13.21 5.08
CA SER A 88 -9.82 -13.17 6.28
C SER A 88 -8.32 -13.22 5.99
N VAL A 89 -7.55 -12.68 6.92
CA VAL A 89 -6.09 -12.89 6.98
C VAL A 89 -5.69 -13.32 8.37
N SER A 90 -4.69 -14.21 8.46
CA SER A 90 -3.98 -14.52 9.69
C SER A 90 -2.60 -13.88 9.61
N LEU A 91 -2.43 -12.74 10.28
CA LEU A 91 -1.21 -11.94 10.30
C LEU A 91 -0.29 -12.42 11.41
N VAL A 92 0.91 -12.90 11.09
CA VAL A 92 1.86 -13.40 12.10
C VAL A 92 2.37 -12.23 12.94
N ARG A 93 2.41 -12.40 14.26
CA ARG A 93 2.94 -11.39 15.18
C ARG A 93 4.46 -11.30 15.05
N ASN A 94 5.01 -10.09 15.17
CA ASN A 94 6.43 -9.83 14.99
C ASN A 94 7.23 -9.71 16.30
N ASP A 95 6.65 -10.11 17.43
CA ASP A 95 7.23 -9.99 18.77
C ASP A 95 8.05 -11.22 19.22
N ALA A 96 8.00 -12.31 18.45
CA ALA A 96 8.75 -13.53 18.68
C ALA A 96 9.05 -14.28 17.37
N ALA A 97 10.00 -15.22 17.45
CA ALA A 97 10.27 -16.12 16.34
C ALA A 97 9.12 -17.13 16.17
N ASP A 98 8.71 -17.36 14.93
CA ASP A 98 7.70 -18.34 14.54
C ASP A 98 8.34 -19.70 14.16
N PRO A 99 7.55 -20.75 13.86
CA PRO A 99 8.08 -22.08 13.53
C PRO A 99 9.02 -22.13 12.31
N ALA A 100 8.97 -21.14 11.42
CA ALA A 100 9.87 -21.04 10.27
C ALA A 100 11.14 -20.23 10.59
N GLY A 101 11.30 -19.77 11.84
CA GLY A 101 12.43 -18.98 12.30
C GLY A 101 12.33 -17.50 11.95
N TRP A 102 11.17 -17.01 11.51
CA TRP A 102 10.95 -15.60 11.20
C TRP A 102 10.41 -14.83 12.40
N ASN A 103 10.60 -13.51 12.44
CA ASN A 103 9.96 -12.63 13.41
C ASN A 103 8.73 -11.91 12.79
N GLY A 104 7.85 -12.70 12.16
CA GLY A 104 6.49 -12.33 11.76
C GLY A 104 6.29 -11.05 10.93
N GLY A 105 5.07 -10.49 11.05
CA GLY A 105 4.58 -9.30 10.34
C GLY A 105 4.19 -9.51 8.89
N TYR A 106 3.97 -10.76 8.49
CA TYR A 106 3.49 -11.18 7.19
C TYR A 106 2.21 -12.00 7.34
N ILE A 107 1.44 -12.11 6.27
CA ILE A 107 0.21 -12.90 6.18
C ILE A 107 0.60 -14.37 5.96
N ARG A 108 0.27 -15.23 6.93
CA ARG A 108 0.49 -16.69 6.85
C ARG A 108 -0.60 -17.41 6.06
N ARG A 109 -1.85 -16.95 6.22
CA ARG A 109 -3.05 -17.48 5.57
C ARG A 109 -3.94 -16.32 5.14
N TYR A 110 -4.44 -16.37 3.91
CA TYR A 110 -5.51 -15.51 3.38
C TYR A 110 -6.68 -16.41 2.97
N THR A 111 -7.91 -16.04 3.30
CA THR A 111 -9.11 -16.74 2.82
C THR A 111 -10.09 -15.78 2.16
N TYR A 112 -10.75 -16.25 1.11
CA TYR A 112 -11.84 -15.52 0.45
C TYR A 112 -12.83 -16.49 -0.20
N GLU A 113 -14.04 -16.01 -0.42
CA GLU A 113 -15.06 -16.78 -1.14
C GLU A 113 -14.88 -16.67 -2.66
N VAL A 114 -14.98 -17.81 -3.34
CA VAL A 114 -15.00 -17.92 -4.80
C VAL A 114 -15.93 -19.05 -5.19
N ALA A 115 -16.85 -18.78 -6.12
CA ALA A 115 -17.89 -19.74 -6.53
C ALA A 115 -18.67 -20.36 -5.34
N ASN A 116 -18.99 -19.54 -4.33
CA ASN A 116 -19.66 -19.93 -3.08
C ASN A 116 -18.87 -20.93 -2.20
N ALA A 117 -17.56 -21.05 -2.40
CA ALA A 117 -16.68 -21.87 -1.57
C ALA A 117 -15.53 -21.04 -1.00
N GLU A 118 -15.07 -21.37 0.20
CA GLU A 118 -13.86 -20.76 0.75
C GLU A 118 -12.63 -21.27 -0.02
N ARG A 119 -11.83 -20.35 -0.53
CA ARG A 119 -10.47 -20.61 -0.98
C ARG A 119 -9.50 -20.22 0.12
N VAL A 120 -8.65 -21.17 0.50
CA VAL A 120 -7.60 -20.99 1.51
C VAL A 120 -6.25 -20.89 0.82
N CYS A 121 -5.57 -19.77 1.03
CA CYS A 121 -4.25 -19.49 0.48
C CYS A 121 -3.25 -19.42 1.62
N ASP A 122 -2.37 -20.41 1.72
CA ASP A 122 -1.34 -20.50 2.74
C ASP A 122 0.03 -20.20 2.17
N GLY A 123 0.94 -19.66 2.99
CA GLY A 123 2.36 -19.68 2.65
C GLY A 123 2.86 -21.12 2.50
N GLN A 124 3.38 -21.46 1.32
CA GLN A 124 3.78 -22.84 0.99
C GLN A 124 5.29 -23.05 1.09
N ASN A 125 6.06 -21.97 1.03
CA ASN A 125 7.52 -22.04 1.06
C ASN A 125 8.06 -21.91 2.50
N PRO A 126 8.84 -22.87 3.02
CA PRO A 126 9.36 -22.80 4.39
C PRO A 126 10.41 -21.68 4.60
N GLN A 127 11.09 -21.23 3.55
CA GLN A 127 12.04 -20.12 3.63
C GLN A 127 11.32 -18.77 3.66
N VAL A 128 10.18 -18.67 2.98
CA VAL A 128 9.31 -17.48 2.96
C VAL A 128 7.86 -17.92 3.24
N PRO A 129 7.53 -18.22 4.52
CA PRO A 129 6.29 -18.87 4.97
C PRO A 129 4.98 -18.05 4.82
N GLY A 130 4.96 -17.03 3.98
CA GLY A 130 3.79 -16.18 3.75
C GLY A 130 4.14 -14.92 2.96
N TRP A 131 3.24 -13.94 2.95
CA TRP A 131 3.36 -12.72 2.14
C TRP A 131 3.30 -11.44 2.97
N GLY A 132 4.16 -10.46 2.66
CA GLY A 132 4.22 -9.17 3.35
C GLY A 132 5.54 -8.88 4.06
N MET A 133 6.52 -9.77 3.89
CA MET A 133 7.84 -9.68 4.51
C MET A 133 8.57 -8.43 4.03
N VAL A 134 9.39 -7.87 4.93
CA VAL A 134 10.26 -6.74 4.61
C VAL A 134 11.65 -7.24 4.26
N THR A 135 12.12 -6.81 3.09
CA THR A 135 13.40 -7.20 2.50
C THR A 135 14.06 -6.01 1.80
N SER A 136 15.38 -5.88 1.92
CA SER A 136 16.18 -4.88 1.20
C SER A 136 17.60 -5.39 0.94
N HIS A 137 18.15 -5.13 -0.24
CA HIS A 137 19.51 -5.47 -0.61
C HIS A 137 20.40 -4.23 -0.62
N LEU A 138 21.68 -4.41 -0.33
CA LEU A 138 22.71 -3.40 -0.48
C LEU A 138 23.44 -3.59 -1.81
N ASN A 139 23.71 -2.50 -2.54
CA ASN A 139 24.38 -2.52 -3.85
C ASN A 139 25.77 -3.18 -3.83
N GLY A 140 26.44 -3.21 -2.67
CA GLY A 140 27.73 -3.89 -2.46
C GLY A 140 27.78 -4.79 -1.22
N GLY A 141 26.61 -5.24 -0.73
CA GLY A 141 26.51 -6.01 0.52
C GLY A 141 26.25 -7.49 0.32
N GLN A 142 25.66 -8.13 1.35
CA GLN A 142 25.33 -9.56 1.31
C GLN A 142 24.41 -9.89 0.13
N THR A 143 24.68 -11.01 -0.54
CA THR A 143 23.95 -11.47 -1.73
C THR A 143 22.46 -11.70 -1.50
N TRP A 144 22.06 -12.01 -0.27
CA TRP A 144 20.67 -12.26 0.08
C TRP A 144 19.95 -11.05 0.68
N GLY A 145 20.64 -9.94 0.98
CA GLY A 145 20.02 -8.75 1.57
C GLY A 145 19.67 -8.90 3.06
N ALA A 146 19.11 -7.85 3.64
CA ALA A 146 18.60 -7.82 5.00
C ALA A 146 17.09 -8.09 5.02
N TRP A 147 16.69 -8.96 5.94
CA TRP A 147 15.32 -9.43 6.10
C TRP A 147 14.84 -9.20 7.52
N THR A 148 13.52 -9.18 7.67
CA THR A 148 12.88 -9.19 9.00
C THR A 148 12.89 -10.57 9.67
N GLN A 149 13.43 -11.61 9.01
CA GLN A 149 13.55 -12.97 9.55
C GLN A 149 14.17 -12.99 10.95
N ASP A 150 15.34 -12.38 11.14
CA ASP A 150 16.10 -12.40 12.40
C ASP A 150 15.89 -11.15 13.26
N VAL A 151 14.95 -10.27 12.88
CA VAL A 151 14.74 -8.98 13.54
C VAL A 151 13.42 -9.00 14.28
N ARG A 152 13.47 -9.07 15.61
CA ARG A 152 12.27 -8.89 16.44
C ARG A 152 11.72 -7.47 16.29
N GLY A 153 10.42 -7.38 16.08
CA GLY A 153 9.69 -6.13 15.96
C GLY A 153 8.73 -5.88 17.13
N THR A 154 7.85 -4.91 16.91
CA THR A 154 6.69 -4.64 17.77
C THR A 154 5.45 -4.48 16.91
N GLY A 155 4.32 -4.98 17.40
CA GLY A 155 3.04 -4.95 16.71
C GLY A 155 1.96 -4.37 17.60
N ARG A 156 1.03 -3.61 17.02
CA ARG A 156 -0.13 -3.08 17.74
C ARG A 156 -1.32 -2.83 16.80
N VAL A 157 -2.51 -2.90 17.36
CA VAL A 157 -3.72 -2.37 16.73
C VAL A 157 -3.71 -0.84 16.92
N VAL A 158 -3.58 -0.08 15.84
CA VAL A 158 -3.63 1.39 15.89
C VAL A 158 -5.06 1.85 16.17
N PHE A 159 -6.00 1.23 15.47
CA PHE A 159 -7.42 1.49 15.60
C PHE A 159 -8.21 0.26 15.16
N LYS A 160 -9.31 -0.04 15.85
CA LYS A 160 -10.31 -1.03 15.43
C LYS A 160 -11.69 -0.48 15.75
N GLY A 161 -12.41 -0.07 14.71
CA GLY A 161 -13.82 0.31 14.80
C GLY A 161 -14.74 -0.86 14.50
N ALA A 162 -16.00 -0.55 14.17
CA ALA A 162 -16.95 -1.56 13.72
C ALA A 162 -16.52 -2.16 12.37
N HIS A 163 -16.14 -1.32 11.41
CA HIS A 163 -15.95 -1.68 9.99
C HIS A 163 -14.56 -1.40 9.42
N HIS A 164 -13.69 -0.75 10.18
CA HIS A 164 -12.32 -0.43 9.74
C HIS A 164 -11.33 -0.80 10.84
N ALA A 165 -10.18 -1.35 10.46
CA ALA A 165 -9.11 -1.67 11.38
C ALA A 165 -7.72 -1.39 10.76
N LEU A 166 -6.83 -0.84 11.58
CA LEU A 166 -5.44 -0.58 11.25
C LEU A 166 -4.53 -1.34 12.22
N HIS A 167 -3.65 -2.18 11.66
CA HIS A 167 -2.61 -2.90 12.41
C HIS A 167 -1.24 -2.36 12.03
N GLU A 168 -0.42 -1.97 12.99
CA GLU A 168 0.94 -1.44 12.80
C GLU A 168 1.99 -2.42 13.28
N LEU A 169 3.05 -2.57 12.48
CA LEU A 169 4.22 -3.39 12.76
C LEU A 169 5.47 -2.53 12.56
N LYS A 170 6.46 -2.68 13.45
CA LYS A 170 7.73 -1.93 13.40
C LYS A 170 8.93 -2.81 13.59
N TRP A 171 10.01 -2.51 12.88
CA TRP A 171 11.31 -3.20 13.00
C TRP A 171 12.50 -2.23 12.94
N PRO A 172 13.57 -2.47 13.71
CA PRO A 172 14.87 -1.83 13.53
C PRO A 172 15.74 -2.65 12.56
N LEU A 173 15.48 -2.57 11.25
CA LEU A 173 16.22 -3.33 10.24
C LEU A 173 17.64 -2.79 10.09
N SER A 174 18.66 -3.62 10.31
CA SER A 174 20.07 -3.22 10.14
C SER A 174 20.54 -3.44 8.70
N LEU A 175 21.05 -2.40 8.07
CA LEU A 175 21.68 -2.41 6.75
C LEU A 175 23.13 -1.92 6.90
N ASP A 176 24.09 -2.85 6.86
CA ASP A 176 25.52 -2.57 7.06
C ASP A 176 25.81 -1.80 8.37
N GLY A 177 25.21 -2.25 9.47
CA GLY A 177 25.33 -1.59 10.78
C GLY A 177 24.50 -0.31 10.95
N ASN A 178 23.88 0.21 9.89
CA ASN A 178 22.99 1.37 9.95
C ASN A 178 21.54 0.91 10.16
N VAL A 179 20.89 1.38 11.23
CA VAL A 179 19.50 0.99 11.53
C VAL A 179 18.53 1.84 10.72
N VAL A 180 17.77 1.19 9.84
CA VAL A 180 16.61 1.74 9.16
C VAL A 180 15.36 1.32 9.94
N ARG A 181 14.61 2.31 10.43
CA ARG A 181 13.35 2.06 11.16
C ARG A 181 12.26 1.77 10.13
N VAL A 182 11.76 0.55 10.09
CA VAL A 182 10.68 0.16 9.19
C VAL A 182 9.36 0.20 9.95
N THR A 183 8.36 0.85 9.37
CA THR A 183 6.97 0.81 9.83
C THR A 183 6.10 0.27 8.71
N VAL A 184 5.27 -0.73 9.01
CA VAL A 184 4.24 -1.28 8.13
C VAL A 184 2.88 -1.07 8.79
N GLN A 185 1.86 -0.71 8.01
CA GLN A 185 0.48 -0.83 8.45
C GLN A 185 -0.37 -1.60 7.45
N TYR A 186 -1.22 -2.47 7.99
CA TYR A 186 -2.28 -3.15 7.26
C TYR A 186 -3.63 -2.48 7.55
N LEU A 187 -4.39 -2.20 6.49
CA LEU A 187 -5.76 -1.70 6.58
C LEU A 187 -6.75 -2.76 6.09
N PHE A 188 -7.76 -3.00 6.92
CA PHE A 188 -8.91 -3.86 6.62
C PHE A 188 -10.20 -3.06 6.74
N ALA A 189 -11.08 -3.16 5.77
CA ALA A 189 -12.34 -2.40 5.73
C ALA A 189 -13.49 -3.23 5.15
N THR A 190 -14.64 -3.22 5.82
CA THR A 190 -15.89 -3.75 5.26
C THR A 190 -16.24 -2.97 3.97
N GLY A 191 -16.59 -3.68 2.91
CA GLY A 191 -16.89 -3.10 1.59
C GLY A 191 -15.66 -2.97 0.67
N GLN A 192 -14.47 -3.38 1.12
CA GLN A 192 -13.24 -3.44 0.32
C GLN A 192 -12.76 -4.87 0.13
N ASP A 193 -12.38 -5.27 -1.09
CA ASP A 193 -11.97 -6.65 -1.36
C ASP A 193 -10.55 -6.97 -0.91
N HIS A 194 -9.68 -5.96 -0.89
CA HIS A 194 -8.24 -6.15 -0.78
C HIS A 194 -7.71 -5.39 0.43
N PRO A 195 -6.93 -6.03 1.30
CA PRO A 195 -6.22 -5.29 2.33
C PRO A 195 -5.16 -4.40 1.66
N LEU A 196 -4.89 -3.27 2.30
CA LEU A 196 -3.84 -2.36 1.89
C LEU A 196 -2.64 -2.52 2.82
N TYR A 197 -1.46 -2.61 2.22
CA TYR A 197 -0.14 -2.64 2.86
C TYR A 197 0.56 -1.31 2.63
N ALA A 198 0.77 -0.55 3.70
CA ALA A 198 1.51 0.72 3.68
C ALA A 198 2.85 0.52 4.39
N ILE A 199 3.95 0.99 3.80
CA ILE A 199 5.29 0.85 4.39
C ILE A 199 6.07 2.14 4.32
N THR A 200 6.93 2.35 5.32
CA THR A 200 7.98 3.36 5.34
C THR A 200 9.28 2.74 5.81
N HIS A 201 10.35 2.97 5.05
CA HIS A 201 11.73 2.81 5.49
C HIS A 201 12.26 4.18 5.91
N ASP A 202 12.60 4.35 7.18
CA ASP A 202 13.13 5.58 7.76
C ASP A 202 14.64 5.48 8.03
N ALA A 203 15.40 6.17 7.18
CA ALA A 203 16.85 6.30 7.22
C ALA A 203 17.32 7.63 7.86
N SER A 204 16.43 8.41 8.50
CA SER A 204 16.77 9.69 9.13
C SER A 204 17.75 9.56 10.31
N GLY A 205 17.94 8.36 10.85
CA GLY A 205 18.85 8.09 11.96
C GLY A 205 20.34 8.25 11.61
N PHE A 206 20.67 8.40 10.32
CA PHE A 206 22.03 8.60 9.84
C PHE A 206 22.06 9.56 8.64
N PRO A 207 23.22 10.18 8.30
CA PRO A 207 23.34 11.07 7.15
C PRO A 207 23.02 10.39 5.82
N ALA A 208 22.55 11.14 4.83
CA ALA A 208 22.40 10.62 3.47
C ALA A 208 23.74 10.06 2.92
N ASP A 209 23.63 9.16 1.94
CA ASP A 209 24.72 8.48 1.23
C ASP A 209 25.57 7.53 2.08
N ARG A 210 25.10 7.18 3.29
CA ARG A 210 25.74 6.16 4.14
C ARG A 210 25.52 4.74 3.67
N ILE A 211 24.33 4.47 3.12
CA ILE A 211 23.99 3.19 2.51
C ILE A 211 23.35 3.43 1.14
N GLU A 212 23.43 2.42 0.29
CA GLU A 212 22.76 2.36 -0.99
C GLU A 212 21.97 1.05 -1.04
N ALA A 213 20.72 1.12 -0.62
CA ALA A 213 19.85 -0.03 -0.56
C ALA A 213 18.67 0.08 -1.52
N ASP A 214 18.25 -1.07 -2.06
CA ASP A 214 16.99 -1.22 -2.75
C ASP A 214 15.85 -1.51 -1.76
N VAL A 215 14.65 -1.72 -2.27
CA VAL A 215 13.54 -2.27 -1.49
C VAL A 215 12.93 -3.44 -2.25
N ARG A 216 12.58 -4.52 -1.55
CA ARG A 216 11.93 -5.73 -2.08
C ARG A 216 10.63 -6.11 -1.36
N SER A 217 10.04 -5.15 -0.67
CA SER A 217 8.89 -5.33 0.21
C SER A 217 7.61 -4.80 -0.45
N PRO A 218 6.43 -5.41 -0.24
CA PRO A 218 6.24 -6.70 0.39
C PRO A 218 6.85 -7.83 -0.46
N TYR A 219 7.51 -8.77 0.21
CA TYR A 219 8.01 -10.02 -0.35
C TYR A 219 7.18 -11.19 0.17
N GLY A 220 7.10 -12.27 -0.59
CA GLY A 220 6.71 -13.56 -0.02
C GLY A 220 6.17 -14.55 -1.03
N ASP A 221 5.65 -15.65 -0.49
CA ASP A 221 5.03 -16.76 -1.20
C ASP A 221 3.70 -17.09 -0.53
N LEU A 222 2.63 -17.16 -1.33
CA LEU A 222 1.29 -17.51 -0.88
C LEU A 222 0.62 -18.32 -1.98
N GLY A 223 0.17 -19.54 -1.67
CA GLY A 223 -0.53 -20.44 -2.59
C GLY A 223 -1.90 -19.89 -3.00
N PHE A 224 -1.92 -18.84 -3.83
CA PHE A 224 -3.12 -18.08 -4.17
C PHE A 224 -4.14 -18.88 -4.98
N ASP A 225 -3.71 -20.02 -5.53
CA ASP A 225 -4.53 -21.00 -6.24
C ASP A 225 -5.29 -21.95 -5.30
N GLY A 226 -5.36 -21.63 -4.01
CA GLY A 226 -6.02 -22.48 -3.03
C GLY A 226 -5.14 -23.64 -2.56
N ASN A 227 -3.82 -23.41 -2.51
CA ASN A 227 -2.81 -24.41 -2.21
C ASN A 227 -2.79 -25.59 -3.22
N ALA A 228 -3.29 -25.38 -4.43
CA ALA A 228 -3.26 -26.39 -5.48
C ALA A 228 -1.82 -26.61 -6.00
N ASN A 229 -0.95 -25.61 -5.84
CA ASN A 229 0.46 -25.63 -6.27
C ASN A 229 0.62 -25.97 -7.75
N THR A 230 -0.29 -25.42 -8.56
CA THR A 230 -0.34 -25.63 -10.01
C THR A 230 0.67 -24.76 -10.73
N ASP A 231 1.03 -25.15 -11.95
CA ASP A 231 1.94 -24.34 -12.77
C ASP A 231 1.37 -22.94 -13.00
N ILE A 232 2.26 -21.96 -12.91
CA ILE A 232 1.96 -20.58 -13.23
C ILE A 232 1.68 -20.47 -14.72
N ALA A 233 0.42 -20.14 -15.03
CA ALA A 233 -0.06 -20.02 -16.39
C ALA A 233 0.39 -18.73 -17.05
N GLY A 234 0.68 -17.69 -16.26
CA GLY A 234 1.21 -16.45 -16.77
C GLY A 234 1.67 -15.45 -15.71
N LEU A 235 2.48 -14.51 -16.18
CA LEU A 235 3.04 -13.41 -15.40
C LEU A 235 2.77 -12.09 -16.12
N GLY A 236 2.62 -11.03 -15.35
CA GLY A 236 2.59 -9.68 -15.89
C GLY A 236 2.95 -8.62 -14.85
N TRP A 237 3.36 -7.46 -15.34
CA TRP A 237 3.58 -6.29 -14.49
C TRP A 237 3.33 -5.01 -15.27
N GLY A 238 3.04 -3.95 -14.54
CA GLY A 238 2.98 -2.59 -15.04
C GLY A 238 4.08 -1.77 -14.40
N ASP A 239 4.94 -1.17 -15.21
CA ASP A 239 5.75 -0.03 -14.81
C ASP A 239 5.32 1.20 -15.63
N ARG A 240 6.11 1.63 -16.62
CA ARG A 240 5.67 2.58 -17.65
C ARG A 240 4.99 1.89 -18.83
N TYR A 241 5.23 0.59 -18.98
CA TYR A 241 4.57 -0.28 -19.95
C TYR A 241 4.00 -1.51 -19.23
N ARG A 242 3.15 -2.27 -19.90
CA ARG A 242 2.56 -3.51 -19.40
C ARG A 242 3.28 -4.68 -20.04
N PHE A 243 4.00 -5.44 -19.23
CA PHE A 243 4.56 -6.71 -19.63
C PHE A 243 3.54 -7.82 -19.38
N VAL A 244 3.40 -8.74 -20.33
CA VAL A 244 2.57 -9.94 -20.18
C VAL A 244 3.18 -11.12 -20.93
N THR A 245 3.19 -12.29 -20.30
CA THR A 245 3.56 -13.56 -20.96
C THR A 245 2.45 -14.03 -21.91
N LEU A 246 2.82 -14.67 -23.02
CA LEU A 246 1.92 -15.08 -24.10
C LEU A 246 1.67 -16.60 -24.17
N GLY A 247 2.29 -17.38 -23.30
CA GLY A 247 2.17 -18.85 -23.27
C GLY A 247 2.07 -19.39 -21.86
N SER A 248 1.51 -20.59 -21.75
CA SER A 248 1.24 -21.31 -20.49
C SER A 248 1.67 -22.78 -20.62
N PRO A 249 2.31 -23.38 -19.60
CA PRO A 249 2.83 -22.70 -18.40
C PRO A 249 4.01 -21.77 -18.75
N VAL A 250 4.35 -20.86 -17.83
CA VAL A 250 5.49 -19.96 -18.02
C VAL A 250 6.79 -20.71 -17.88
N THR A 251 7.66 -20.56 -18.87
CA THR A 251 9.04 -21.08 -18.89
C THR A 251 9.97 -20.00 -19.45
N LEU A 252 11.29 -20.19 -19.39
CA LEU A 252 12.23 -19.26 -20.04
C LEU A 252 12.12 -19.23 -21.58
N THR A 253 11.36 -20.15 -22.19
CA THR A 253 11.07 -20.14 -23.64
C THR A 253 9.77 -19.42 -24.00
N THR A 254 8.97 -19.02 -23.01
CA THR A 254 7.68 -18.38 -23.22
C THR A 254 7.83 -17.02 -23.90
N GLY A 255 6.95 -16.72 -24.86
CA GLY A 255 6.88 -15.40 -25.50
C GLY A 255 6.24 -14.35 -24.60
N TRP A 256 6.43 -13.07 -24.91
CA TRP A 256 5.94 -11.95 -24.12
C TRP A 256 5.65 -10.70 -24.96
N ASP A 257 4.83 -9.80 -24.43
CA ASP A 257 4.50 -8.49 -25.00
C ASP A 257 4.73 -7.40 -23.94
N TYR A 258 5.41 -6.31 -24.32
CA TYR A 258 5.71 -5.18 -23.44
C TYR A 258 5.41 -3.82 -24.10
N ARG A 259 4.44 -3.81 -25.04
CA ARG A 259 4.16 -2.64 -25.90
C ARG A 259 3.13 -1.67 -25.35
N GLU A 260 2.22 -2.14 -24.51
CA GLU A 260 1.10 -1.32 -24.03
C GLU A 260 1.59 -0.35 -22.95
N PRO A 261 1.32 0.97 -23.06
CA PRO A 261 1.65 1.92 -22.00
C PRO A 261 0.92 1.62 -20.68
N ASN A 262 1.51 2.06 -19.57
CA ASN A 262 0.97 1.89 -18.24
C ASN A 262 1.06 3.17 -17.40
N VAL A 263 0.13 3.35 -16.46
CA VAL A 263 0.07 4.52 -15.57
C VAL A 263 0.28 4.14 -14.11
N VAL A 264 -0.37 3.07 -13.64
CA VAL A 264 -0.28 2.63 -12.24
C VAL A 264 0.58 1.38 -12.13
N PRO A 265 1.67 1.41 -11.34
CA PRO A 265 2.49 0.24 -11.08
C PRO A 265 1.68 -0.95 -10.56
N TYR A 266 1.95 -2.13 -11.09
CA TYR A 266 1.40 -3.38 -10.57
C TYR A 266 2.28 -4.59 -10.89
N THR A 267 1.99 -5.70 -10.20
CA THR A 267 2.44 -7.04 -10.56
C THR A 267 1.26 -8.00 -10.52
N ARG A 268 1.28 -9.06 -11.34
CA ARG A 268 0.27 -10.13 -11.33
C ARG A 268 0.86 -11.46 -11.75
N MET A 269 0.32 -12.52 -11.18
CA MET A 269 0.61 -13.91 -11.48
C MET A 269 -0.70 -14.68 -11.44
N TRP A 270 -0.88 -15.65 -12.34
CA TRP A 270 -2.12 -16.42 -12.39
C TRP A 270 -1.91 -17.89 -12.74
N THR A 271 -2.89 -18.71 -12.35
CA THR A 271 -3.01 -20.14 -12.65
C THR A 271 -4.25 -20.36 -13.51
N ALA A 272 -4.22 -21.38 -14.38
CA ALA A 272 -5.33 -21.69 -15.27
C ALA A 272 -6.38 -22.61 -14.63
N ALA A 273 -5.93 -23.58 -13.83
CA ALA A 273 -6.77 -24.57 -13.19
C ALA A 273 -6.16 -24.95 -11.81
N PRO A 274 -6.67 -24.40 -10.71
CA PRO A 274 -7.87 -23.56 -10.63
C PRO A 274 -7.62 -22.14 -11.17
N ASP A 275 -8.71 -21.49 -11.60
CA ASP A 275 -8.69 -20.08 -11.99
C ASP A 275 -8.42 -19.20 -10.76
N ALA A 276 -7.22 -18.65 -10.70
CA ALA A 276 -6.78 -17.81 -9.61
C ALA A 276 -5.74 -16.79 -10.09
N GLU A 277 -5.76 -15.63 -9.46
CA GLU A 277 -4.81 -14.54 -9.68
C GLU A 277 -4.44 -13.91 -8.34
N MET A 278 -3.16 -13.61 -8.19
CA MET A 278 -2.64 -12.73 -7.15
C MET A 278 -1.81 -11.62 -7.78
N GLY A 279 -1.83 -10.45 -7.15
CA GLY A 279 -0.97 -9.35 -7.54
C GLY A 279 -0.85 -8.27 -6.49
N VAL A 280 -0.08 -7.26 -6.85
CA VAL A 280 0.18 -6.08 -6.02
C VAL A 280 -0.05 -4.85 -6.87
N VAL A 281 -0.84 -3.89 -6.37
CA VAL A 281 -1.20 -2.67 -7.11
C VAL A 281 -0.89 -1.46 -6.25
N GLN A 282 -0.13 -0.52 -6.78
CA GLN A 282 0.19 0.72 -6.08
C GLN A 282 -1.02 1.66 -5.99
N THR A 283 -1.12 2.44 -4.90
CA THR A 283 -2.18 3.44 -4.70
C THR A 283 -1.97 4.76 -5.46
N GLN A 284 -0.89 4.86 -6.24
CA GLN A 284 -0.43 6.06 -6.95
C GLN A 284 0.11 5.70 -8.33
N THR A 285 0.16 6.68 -9.23
CA THR A 285 0.82 6.51 -10.54
C THR A 285 2.34 6.38 -10.41
N TRP A 286 3.02 5.88 -11.44
CA TRP A 286 4.48 5.78 -11.44
C TRP A 286 5.18 7.15 -11.45
N GLU A 287 4.47 8.21 -11.87
CA GLU A 287 4.97 9.59 -11.83
C GLU A 287 4.96 10.14 -10.40
N GLN A 288 3.90 9.87 -9.65
CA GLN A 288 3.73 10.31 -8.26
C GLN A 288 4.62 9.52 -7.31
N LYS A 289 4.68 8.19 -7.50
CA LYS A 289 5.54 7.30 -6.73
C LYS A 289 6.12 6.23 -7.65
N ALA A 290 7.41 6.33 -7.92
CA ALA A 290 8.09 5.32 -8.72
C ALA A 290 8.16 3.97 -7.99
N ALA A 291 8.09 2.90 -8.77
CA ALA A 291 8.24 1.52 -8.33
C ALA A 291 8.94 0.70 -9.42
N GLY A 292 9.35 -0.51 -9.05
CA GLY A 292 10.16 -1.38 -9.87
C GLY A 292 11.63 -0.94 -9.91
N GLY A 293 12.48 -1.82 -10.41
CA GLY A 293 13.91 -1.56 -10.56
C GLY A 293 14.55 -2.32 -11.71
N TYR A 294 15.87 -2.51 -11.62
CA TYR A 294 16.66 -3.23 -12.63
C TYR A 294 16.59 -2.63 -14.04
N TRP A 295 16.94 -3.41 -15.06
CA TRP A 295 17.38 -2.88 -16.36
C TRP A 295 16.57 -3.37 -17.57
N LEU A 296 15.45 -4.07 -17.37
CA LEU A 296 14.61 -4.52 -18.49
C LEU A 296 13.88 -3.38 -19.23
N TYR A 297 13.89 -2.16 -18.70
CA TYR A 297 13.24 -0.98 -19.31
C TYR A 297 13.74 -0.68 -20.74
N GLY A 298 14.92 -1.16 -21.14
CA GLY A 298 15.38 -1.09 -22.54
C GLY A 298 14.51 -1.86 -23.54
N GLN A 299 13.59 -2.72 -23.05
CA GLN A 299 12.62 -3.49 -23.83
C GLN A 299 11.21 -2.87 -23.85
N TRP A 300 11.02 -1.67 -23.29
CA TRP A 300 9.74 -0.97 -23.42
C TRP A 300 9.37 -0.76 -24.89
N GLY A 301 8.11 -1.03 -25.23
CA GLY A 301 7.64 -0.90 -26.61
C GLY A 301 7.99 -2.09 -27.53
N THR A 302 8.53 -3.19 -27.00
CA THR A 302 8.88 -4.39 -27.78
C THR A 302 7.98 -5.59 -27.49
N ARG A 303 8.02 -6.59 -28.39
CA ARG A 303 7.30 -7.86 -28.26
C ARG A 303 8.16 -8.99 -28.81
N HIS A 304 8.22 -10.10 -28.09
CA HIS A 304 8.91 -11.31 -28.50
C HIS A 304 7.94 -12.50 -28.46
N ALA A 305 7.17 -12.67 -29.54
CA ALA A 305 6.06 -13.64 -29.57
C ALA A 305 6.48 -15.11 -29.36
N ASN A 306 7.70 -15.45 -29.74
CA ASN A 306 8.25 -16.81 -29.65
C ASN A 306 9.33 -16.95 -28.55
N GLY A 307 9.42 -15.96 -27.66
CA GLY A 307 10.47 -15.89 -26.65
C GLY A 307 11.86 -15.57 -27.22
N PRO A 308 12.93 -15.84 -26.45
CA PRO A 308 12.88 -16.30 -25.06
C PRO A 308 12.35 -15.22 -24.11
N MET A 309 12.02 -15.61 -22.88
CA MET A 309 11.82 -14.66 -21.79
C MET A 309 13.11 -13.83 -21.59
N PRO A 310 13.00 -12.56 -21.16
CA PRO A 310 14.18 -11.81 -20.75
C PRO A 310 14.84 -12.50 -19.56
N GLU A 311 16.14 -12.30 -19.37
CA GLU A 311 16.86 -12.81 -18.20
C GLU A 311 16.15 -12.34 -16.92
N ASP A 312 15.87 -13.29 -16.02
CA ASP A 312 14.98 -13.13 -14.88
C ASP A 312 15.47 -12.06 -13.89
N TYR A 313 16.78 -12.00 -13.64
CA TYR A 313 17.39 -10.99 -12.77
C TYR A 313 17.18 -9.53 -13.22
N ASN A 314 16.75 -9.31 -14.47
CA ASN A 314 16.54 -7.97 -15.04
C ASN A 314 15.10 -7.46 -14.92
N TRP A 315 14.10 -8.29 -14.57
CA TRP A 315 12.71 -7.84 -14.63
C TRP A 315 12.41 -6.80 -13.56
N ALA A 316 11.49 -5.86 -13.87
CA ALA A 316 11.21 -4.71 -13.01
C ALA A 316 10.82 -5.08 -11.56
N TYR A 317 10.20 -6.24 -11.40
CA TYR A 317 9.73 -6.78 -10.13
C TYR A 317 10.09 -8.26 -10.01
N GLN A 318 10.22 -8.77 -8.78
CA GLN A 318 10.54 -10.18 -8.59
C GLN A 318 9.28 -11.03 -8.60
N LEU A 319 8.96 -11.59 -9.76
CA LEU A 319 7.82 -12.48 -9.99
C LEU A 319 8.38 -13.82 -10.47
N ASN A 320 8.46 -14.85 -9.62
CA ASN A 320 9.16 -16.09 -9.96
C ASN A 320 10.62 -15.93 -10.45
N GLN A 321 11.22 -14.75 -10.26
CA GLN A 321 12.64 -14.55 -10.51
C GLN A 321 13.45 -15.49 -9.63
N TYR A 322 14.52 -16.03 -10.19
CA TYR A 322 15.42 -17.03 -9.58
C TYR A 322 14.76 -18.38 -9.24
N GLU A 323 13.45 -18.51 -9.47
CA GLU A 323 12.71 -19.77 -9.38
C GLU A 323 12.61 -20.42 -10.77
N LEU A 324 12.39 -19.63 -11.83
CA LEU A 324 12.55 -20.07 -13.21
C LEU A 324 14.05 -20.13 -13.58
N PRO A 325 14.56 -21.19 -14.24
CA PRO A 325 13.83 -22.29 -14.89
C PRO A 325 13.62 -23.54 -14.02
N PHE A 326 13.89 -23.48 -12.73
CA PHE A 326 13.94 -24.66 -11.86
C PHE A 326 12.55 -25.14 -11.42
N VAL A 327 11.62 -24.21 -11.16
CA VAL A 327 10.24 -24.49 -10.77
C VAL A 327 9.26 -23.58 -11.50
N THR A 328 8.16 -24.16 -11.97
CA THR A 328 7.09 -23.47 -12.74
C THR A 328 5.87 -23.14 -11.89
N ASN A 329 5.84 -23.58 -10.63
CA ASN A 329 4.71 -23.46 -9.72
C ASN A 329 5.04 -22.68 -8.45
N SER A 330 6.09 -21.86 -8.47
CA SER A 330 6.35 -20.90 -7.39
C SER A 330 5.29 -19.79 -7.42
N HIS A 331 4.80 -19.39 -6.25
CA HIS A 331 3.87 -18.27 -6.08
C HIS A 331 4.59 -17.03 -5.53
N ARG A 332 5.91 -17.02 -5.62
CA ARG A 332 6.76 -15.96 -5.07
C ARG A 332 6.58 -14.64 -5.82
N LEU A 333 6.30 -13.61 -5.05
CA LEU A 333 6.08 -12.26 -5.54
C LEU A 333 6.76 -11.24 -4.62
N ALA A 334 7.46 -10.29 -5.23
CA ALA A 334 8.02 -9.12 -4.55
C ALA A 334 7.65 -7.85 -5.29
N TRP A 335 7.31 -6.83 -4.51
CA TRP A 335 7.35 -5.44 -4.97
C TRP A 335 8.79 -4.90 -4.91
N GLY A 336 9.03 -3.67 -5.35
CA GLY A 336 10.33 -3.06 -5.09
C GLY A 336 10.61 -1.70 -5.70
N SER A 337 11.85 -1.25 -5.52
CA SER A 337 12.42 -0.01 -6.07
C SER A 337 13.92 -0.22 -6.34
N ASN A 338 14.54 0.64 -7.14
CA ASN A 338 15.97 0.60 -7.45
C ASN A 338 16.90 0.73 -6.23
N PHE A 339 18.15 0.28 -6.40
CA PHE A 339 19.22 0.61 -5.47
C PHE A 339 19.32 2.13 -5.26
N GLY A 340 19.54 2.51 -4.01
CA GLY A 340 19.55 3.90 -3.57
C GLY A 340 18.18 4.43 -3.15
N ALA A 341 17.10 3.69 -3.38
CA ALA A 341 15.78 4.02 -2.86
C ALA A 341 15.77 4.16 -1.33
N VAL A 342 16.70 3.52 -0.62
CA VAL A 342 16.92 3.74 0.81
C VAL A 342 18.36 4.20 1.04
N GLY A 343 18.49 5.37 1.68
CA GLY A 343 19.75 5.88 2.22
C GLY A 343 20.50 6.88 1.33
N ARG A 344 20.26 6.92 0.02
CA ARG A 344 20.92 7.88 -0.89
C ARG A 344 20.22 9.23 -0.90
N ALA A 345 21.00 10.30 -1.03
CA ALA A 345 20.45 11.63 -1.27
C ALA A 345 19.70 11.68 -2.61
N GLN A 346 20.23 10.98 -3.62
CA GLN A 346 19.62 10.86 -4.94
C GLN A 346 19.88 9.47 -5.56
N TYR A 347 18.88 8.92 -6.25
CA TYR A 347 18.98 7.70 -7.05
C TYR A 347 18.16 7.82 -8.35
N PRO A 348 18.54 7.14 -9.43
CA PRO A 348 17.80 7.22 -10.68
C PRO A 348 16.47 6.47 -10.59
N ARG A 349 15.41 7.12 -11.10
CA ARG A 349 14.12 6.46 -11.32
C ARG A 349 14.27 5.35 -12.37
N LEU A 350 13.49 4.28 -12.25
CA LEU A 350 13.37 3.24 -13.27
C LEU A 350 13.24 3.85 -14.68
N GLY A 351 14.09 3.38 -15.61
CA GLY A 351 14.20 3.89 -16.97
C GLY A 351 15.42 4.80 -17.22
N ASP A 352 16.14 5.20 -16.16
CA ASP A 352 17.35 6.04 -16.22
C ASP A 352 17.18 7.29 -17.13
N ASP A 353 15.99 7.89 -17.11
CA ASP A 353 15.57 8.99 -17.99
C ASP A 353 16.06 10.37 -17.53
N GLY A 354 17.07 10.41 -16.66
CA GLY A 354 17.60 11.63 -16.03
C GLY A 354 16.80 12.13 -14.83
N THR A 355 15.66 11.52 -14.48
CA THR A 355 14.91 11.85 -13.26
C THR A 355 15.55 11.22 -12.04
N MET A 356 16.00 12.05 -11.10
CA MET A 356 16.56 11.61 -9.82
C MET A 356 15.51 11.74 -8.71
N LEU A 357 15.36 10.68 -7.92
CA LEU A 357 14.49 10.61 -6.75
C LEU A 357 15.32 10.67 -5.47
N SER A 358 14.71 11.04 -4.34
CA SER A 358 15.38 10.99 -3.04
C SER A 358 15.11 9.68 -2.34
N GLY A 359 16.16 9.01 -1.84
CA GLY A 359 16.06 7.82 -0.98
C GLY A 359 16.27 8.11 0.51
N HIS A 360 16.49 9.40 0.86
CA HIS A 360 16.67 9.89 2.22
C HIS A 360 15.76 11.10 2.48
N PRO A 361 15.20 11.27 3.68
CA PRO A 361 15.26 10.35 4.82
C PRO A 361 14.27 9.18 4.75
N TYR A 362 13.27 9.24 3.88
CA TYR A 362 12.17 8.28 3.86
C TYR A 362 11.96 7.65 2.49
N GLN A 363 11.69 6.36 2.48
CA GLN A 363 11.09 5.66 1.34
C GLN A 363 9.78 5.01 1.76
N SER A 364 8.66 5.60 1.32
CA SER A 364 7.31 5.17 1.66
C SER A 364 6.45 4.93 0.43
N TYR A 365 5.59 3.93 0.48
CA TYR A 365 4.59 3.63 -0.55
C TYR A 365 3.50 2.74 0.05
N SER A 366 2.38 2.65 -0.65
CA SER A 366 1.25 1.79 -0.29
C SER A 366 0.82 0.97 -1.49
N VAL A 367 0.47 -0.29 -1.24
CA VAL A 367 0.02 -1.24 -2.25
C VAL A 367 -1.16 -2.07 -1.74
N PHE A 368 -2.07 -2.44 -2.64
CA PHE A 368 -3.10 -3.44 -2.39
C PHE A 368 -2.53 -4.84 -2.58
N MET A 369 -2.91 -5.77 -1.70
CA MET A 369 -2.75 -7.21 -1.92
C MET A 369 -4.00 -7.74 -2.62
N VAL A 370 -3.88 -8.02 -3.91
CA VAL A 370 -5.03 -8.36 -4.75
C VAL A 370 -5.11 -9.87 -4.95
N LEU A 371 -6.27 -10.48 -4.63
CA LEU A 371 -6.58 -11.88 -4.89
C LEU A 371 -7.98 -12.03 -5.48
N GLY A 372 -8.13 -12.94 -6.44
CA GLY A 372 -9.41 -13.30 -7.06
C GLY A 372 -9.24 -14.34 -8.16
N THR A 373 -10.24 -14.49 -9.03
CA THR A 373 -10.14 -15.31 -10.25
C THR A 373 -9.49 -14.52 -11.37
N HIS A 374 -8.58 -15.11 -12.14
CA HIS A 374 -7.96 -14.46 -13.30
C HIS A 374 -9.00 -14.03 -14.33
N ALA A 375 -10.06 -14.81 -14.53
CA ALA A 375 -11.16 -14.44 -15.43
C ALA A 375 -11.84 -13.10 -15.06
N ALA A 376 -11.83 -12.71 -13.78
CA ALA A 376 -12.36 -11.44 -13.30
C ALA A 376 -11.35 -10.28 -13.41
N ASN A 377 -10.09 -10.56 -13.79
CA ASN A 377 -9.00 -9.59 -13.89
C ASN A 377 -8.89 -8.65 -12.67
N PRO A 378 -8.80 -9.18 -11.44
CA PRO A 378 -8.86 -8.37 -10.23
C PRO A 378 -7.72 -7.35 -10.15
N VAL A 379 -6.50 -7.70 -10.60
CA VAL A 379 -5.36 -6.78 -10.58
C VAL A 379 -5.57 -5.61 -11.53
N LEU A 380 -5.93 -5.90 -12.78
CA LEU A 380 -6.14 -4.84 -13.77
C LEU A 380 -7.37 -3.98 -13.47
N SER A 381 -8.39 -4.56 -12.84
CA SER A 381 -9.55 -3.80 -12.36
C SER A 381 -9.15 -2.81 -11.27
N ARG A 382 -8.30 -3.23 -10.31
CA ARG A 382 -7.78 -2.32 -9.28
C ARG A 382 -6.85 -1.25 -9.85
N VAL A 383 -6.03 -1.58 -10.85
CA VAL A 383 -5.23 -0.61 -11.62
C VAL A 383 -6.14 0.47 -12.24
N ALA A 384 -7.22 0.06 -12.90
CA ALA A 384 -8.17 0.98 -13.51
C ALA A 384 -8.89 1.87 -12.48
N GLU A 385 -9.19 1.35 -11.28
CA GLU A 385 -9.74 2.16 -10.18
C GLU A 385 -8.74 3.25 -9.75
N VAL A 386 -7.46 2.91 -9.53
CA VAL A 386 -6.43 3.89 -9.14
C VAL A 386 -6.22 4.95 -10.23
N GLU A 387 -6.22 4.55 -11.51
CA GLU A 387 -6.20 5.48 -12.64
C GLU A 387 -7.42 6.41 -12.63
N ALA A 388 -8.60 5.88 -12.27
CA ALA A 388 -9.81 6.68 -12.21
C ALA A 388 -9.77 7.75 -11.11
N TRP A 389 -9.16 7.43 -9.96
CA TRP A 389 -9.02 8.36 -8.84
C TRP A 389 -8.20 9.61 -9.21
N GLN A 390 -7.28 9.50 -10.17
CA GLN A 390 -6.45 10.63 -10.61
C GLN A 390 -7.25 11.76 -11.27
N GLY A 391 -8.43 11.44 -11.81
CA GLY A 391 -9.29 12.40 -12.51
C GLY A 391 -10.38 13.02 -11.63
N VAL A 392 -10.39 12.75 -10.33
CA VAL A 392 -11.51 13.10 -9.45
C VAL A 392 -11.22 14.40 -8.70
N LYS A 393 -12.26 15.23 -8.62
CA LYS A 393 -12.22 16.49 -7.89
C LYS A 393 -13.17 16.41 -6.69
N LEU A 394 -12.60 16.51 -5.50
CA LEU A 394 -13.34 16.64 -4.25
C LEU A 394 -13.45 18.11 -3.85
N THR A 395 -14.65 18.57 -3.50
CA THR A 395 -14.90 19.89 -2.91
C THR A 395 -15.76 19.79 -1.66
N ALA A 396 -15.66 20.77 -0.76
CA ALA A 396 -16.47 20.83 0.44
C ALA A 396 -17.27 22.15 0.51
N SER A 397 -18.54 22.07 0.92
CA SER A 397 -19.38 23.24 1.26
C SER A 397 -19.61 23.41 2.76
N GLU A 398 -19.40 22.34 3.53
CA GLU A 398 -19.28 22.33 5.00
C GLU A 398 -18.06 21.46 5.36
N GLY A 399 -17.21 21.93 6.28
CA GLY A 399 -15.87 21.36 6.50
C GLY A 399 -14.86 21.84 5.45
N THR A 400 -13.69 21.18 5.37
CA THR A 400 -12.65 21.51 4.38
C THR A 400 -12.00 20.26 3.79
N VAL A 401 -11.76 20.25 2.48
CA VAL A 401 -10.99 19.16 1.82
C VAL A 401 -9.54 19.22 2.27
N ARG A 402 -8.98 18.07 2.68
CA ARG A 402 -7.56 17.99 3.01
C ARG A 402 -6.71 17.94 1.75
N THR A 403 -5.69 18.79 1.69
CA THR A 403 -4.77 18.87 0.55
C THR A 403 -3.37 18.36 0.90
N ARG A 404 -3.17 17.90 2.14
CA ARG A 404 -1.90 17.38 2.64
C ARG A 404 -2.12 16.44 3.82
N GLY A 405 -1.18 15.53 4.02
CA GLY A 405 -1.16 14.61 5.16
C GLY A 405 0.19 13.90 5.27
N PRO A 406 0.33 12.88 6.13
CA PRO A 406 1.59 12.15 6.29
C PRO A 406 2.11 11.62 4.96
N GLY A 407 3.42 11.75 4.71
CA GLY A 407 4.02 11.20 3.48
C GLY A 407 4.13 9.66 3.43
N GLY A 408 3.65 8.98 4.47
CA GLY A 408 3.76 7.54 4.66
C GLY A 408 3.52 7.18 6.13
N VAL A 409 3.33 5.90 6.41
CA VAL A 409 3.13 5.42 7.79
C VAL A 409 4.34 5.69 8.67
N GLY A 410 4.12 6.15 9.91
CA GLY A 410 5.21 6.46 10.85
C GLY A 410 6.06 7.70 10.50
N ARG A 411 5.79 8.40 9.39
CA ARG A 411 6.47 9.65 9.04
C ARG A 411 5.93 10.81 9.87
N THR A 412 6.83 11.71 10.26
CA THR A 412 6.48 12.93 11.01
C THR A 412 6.24 14.14 10.12
N ASP A 413 6.63 14.06 8.85
CA ASP A 413 6.43 15.14 7.87
C ASP A 413 5.13 14.96 7.09
N ALA A 414 4.55 16.08 6.67
CA ALA A 414 3.34 16.11 5.88
C ALA A 414 3.62 16.62 4.46
N VAL A 415 3.18 15.85 3.47
CA VAL A 415 3.33 16.10 2.03
C VAL A 415 2.01 16.58 1.44
N ALA A 416 2.09 17.38 0.38
CA ALA A 416 0.90 17.70 -0.41
C ALA A 416 0.37 16.45 -1.11
N TYR A 417 -0.94 16.32 -1.22
CA TYR A 417 -1.56 15.28 -2.04
C TYR A 417 -1.52 15.70 -3.51
N ASP A 418 -1.17 14.76 -4.39
CA ASP A 418 -1.21 14.98 -5.83
C ASP A 418 -2.64 15.24 -6.34
N VAL A 419 -3.62 14.60 -5.71
CA VAL A 419 -5.05 14.83 -5.92
C VAL A 419 -5.64 15.34 -4.62
N ALA A 420 -6.16 16.58 -4.61
CA ALA A 420 -6.74 17.19 -3.41
C ALA A 420 -7.87 16.31 -2.84
N GLY A 421 -7.77 16.00 -1.55
CA GLY A 421 -8.67 15.09 -0.85
C GLY A 421 -8.23 13.63 -0.88
N TYR A 422 -7.39 13.17 -1.81
CA TYR A 422 -7.01 11.77 -1.87
C TYR A 422 -5.70 11.52 -1.12
N ASN A 423 -5.77 10.74 -0.04
CA ASN A 423 -4.60 10.29 0.70
C ASN A 423 -4.11 8.93 0.16
N PRO A 424 -2.94 8.90 -0.52
CA PRO A 424 -2.43 7.67 -1.12
C PRO A 424 -1.93 6.65 -0.08
N VAL A 425 -1.71 7.05 1.17
CA VAL A 425 -1.20 6.14 2.21
C VAL A 425 -2.24 5.05 2.52
N TYR A 426 -3.52 5.40 2.54
CA TYR A 426 -4.62 4.49 2.86
C TYR A 426 -5.66 4.35 1.73
N ALA A 427 -5.42 5.00 0.59
CA ALA A 427 -6.36 5.12 -0.52
C ALA A 427 -7.73 5.67 -0.09
N THR A 428 -7.72 6.76 0.69
CA THR A 428 -8.90 7.39 1.31
C THR A 428 -9.17 8.78 0.76
N TRP A 429 -10.44 9.19 0.78
CA TRP A 429 -10.86 10.57 0.54
C TRP A 429 -11.05 11.32 1.86
N GLU A 430 -10.31 12.40 2.06
CA GLU A 430 -10.13 13.02 3.36
C GLU A 430 -10.58 14.48 3.41
N ALA A 431 -11.24 14.81 4.50
CA ALA A 431 -11.70 16.16 4.82
C ALA A 431 -11.66 16.39 6.33
N ASP A 432 -11.62 17.65 6.75
CA ASP A 432 -11.81 18.06 8.13
C ASP A 432 -13.28 18.44 8.37
N ALA A 433 -13.85 17.94 9.47
CA ALA A 433 -15.21 18.24 9.89
C ALA A 433 -15.36 19.69 10.38
N ALA A 434 -16.51 20.30 10.09
CA ALA A 434 -17.01 21.45 10.80
C ALA A 434 -18.02 20.99 11.88
N ALA A 435 -17.57 20.91 13.13
CA ALA A 435 -18.39 20.45 14.26
C ALA A 435 -19.04 19.07 14.03
N ASN A 436 -18.21 18.06 13.71
CA ASN A 436 -18.60 16.68 13.39
C ASN A 436 -19.42 16.51 12.10
N ARG A 437 -19.52 17.55 11.26
CA ARG A 437 -20.25 17.51 10.00
C ARG A 437 -19.36 17.83 8.80
N VAL A 438 -19.69 17.27 7.66
CA VAL A 438 -19.05 17.59 6.38
C VAL A 438 -20.07 17.45 5.25
N THR A 439 -19.97 18.32 4.24
CA THR A 439 -20.68 18.15 2.98
C THR A 439 -19.66 18.16 1.85
N LEU A 440 -19.49 17.01 1.20
CA LEU A 440 -18.50 16.73 0.17
C LEU A 440 -19.17 16.49 -1.16
N THR A 441 -18.64 17.09 -2.23
CA THR A 441 -19.05 16.81 -3.61
C THR A 441 -17.91 16.16 -4.35
N PHE A 442 -18.14 14.96 -4.85
CA PHE A 442 -17.26 14.22 -5.76
C PHE A 442 -17.67 14.56 -7.19
N ASP A 443 -16.76 15.11 -7.98
CA ASP A 443 -16.85 15.14 -9.44
C ASP A 443 -15.86 14.14 -10.00
N THR A 444 -16.37 13.03 -10.54
CA THR A 444 -15.54 11.95 -11.08
C THR A 444 -15.14 12.14 -12.54
N ALA A 445 -15.54 13.26 -13.15
CA ALA A 445 -15.32 13.55 -14.57
C ALA A 445 -15.73 12.38 -15.49
N GLY A 446 -16.88 11.76 -15.19
CA GLY A 446 -17.46 10.65 -15.94
C GLY A 446 -16.92 9.25 -15.62
N ARG A 447 -15.90 9.15 -14.77
CA ARG A 447 -15.33 7.88 -14.29
C ARG A 447 -16.18 7.29 -13.17
N THR A 448 -15.97 6.01 -12.85
CA THR A 448 -16.61 5.38 -11.70
C THR A 448 -15.62 5.34 -10.53
N LEU A 449 -16.04 5.85 -9.37
CA LEU A 449 -15.39 5.58 -8.10
C LEU A 449 -16.11 4.41 -7.43
N THR A 450 -15.45 3.27 -7.41
CA THR A 450 -16.03 2.08 -6.79
C THR A 450 -15.86 2.13 -5.27
N HIS A 451 -16.98 2.08 -4.55
CA HIS A 451 -17.07 1.93 -3.09
C HIS A 451 -16.01 2.76 -2.32
N PRO A 452 -15.99 4.10 -2.48
CA PRO A 452 -14.94 4.92 -1.89
C PRO A 452 -14.89 4.82 -0.36
N MET A 453 -13.67 4.82 0.15
CA MET A 453 -13.39 4.98 1.58
C MET A 453 -13.03 6.43 1.89
N LEU A 454 -13.55 6.96 2.99
CA LEU A 454 -13.37 8.33 3.44
C LEU A 454 -12.89 8.38 4.88
N VAL A 455 -12.12 9.43 5.19
CA VAL A 455 -11.75 9.79 6.56
C VAL A 455 -12.13 11.24 6.82
N VAL A 456 -13.05 11.44 7.75
CA VAL A 456 -13.45 12.77 8.23
C VAL A 456 -12.67 13.04 9.53
N HIS A 457 -11.65 13.88 9.43
CA HIS A 457 -10.79 14.29 10.53
C HIS A 457 -11.47 15.35 11.40
N GLY A 458 -11.04 15.47 12.66
CA GLY A 458 -11.66 16.38 13.63
C GLY A 458 -13.08 15.95 14.04
N TYR A 459 -13.45 14.69 13.79
CA TYR A 459 -14.69 14.11 14.26
C TYR A 459 -14.52 13.69 15.73
N THR A 460 -15.14 14.45 16.63
CA THR A 460 -14.99 14.36 18.09
C THR A 460 -16.17 13.68 18.79
N ALA A 461 -17.24 13.35 18.07
CA ALA A 461 -18.32 12.55 18.64
C ALA A 461 -17.86 11.11 18.87
N THR A 462 -18.44 10.45 19.87
CA THR A 462 -18.12 9.07 20.25
C THR A 462 -18.93 8.04 19.47
N ASP A 463 -20.06 8.45 18.91
CA ASP A 463 -20.98 7.61 18.16
C ASP A 463 -20.87 7.89 16.65
N ALA A 464 -21.29 6.93 15.83
CA ALA A 464 -21.41 7.10 14.38
C ALA A 464 -22.37 8.26 14.02
N PRO A 465 -22.23 8.88 12.84
CA PRO A 465 -23.09 9.98 12.42
C PRO A 465 -24.57 9.57 12.46
N LYS A 466 -25.42 10.50 12.92
CA LYS A 466 -26.86 10.24 13.05
C LYS A 466 -27.55 10.19 11.70
N ARG A 467 -27.00 10.91 10.73
CA ARG A 467 -27.53 10.96 9.37
C ARG A 467 -26.41 11.04 8.35
N LEU A 468 -26.51 10.17 7.35
CA LEU A 468 -25.70 10.22 6.15
C LEU A 468 -26.64 10.34 4.95
N THR A 469 -26.36 11.24 4.02
CA THR A 469 -27.13 11.34 2.77
C THR A 469 -26.23 11.42 1.56
N LEU A 470 -26.62 10.76 0.46
CA LEU A 470 -26.00 10.90 -0.86
C LEU A 470 -27.02 11.51 -1.82
N ASP A 471 -26.70 12.67 -2.40
CA ASP A 471 -27.59 13.45 -3.27
C ASP A 471 -28.96 13.70 -2.63
N GLY A 472 -28.94 13.97 -1.32
CA GLY A 472 -30.13 14.21 -0.50
C GLY A 472 -30.90 12.95 -0.09
N GLN A 473 -30.56 11.77 -0.63
CA GLN A 473 -31.16 10.49 -0.22
C GLN A 473 -30.50 9.97 1.05
N ALA A 474 -31.30 9.63 2.06
CA ALA A 474 -30.77 9.02 3.28
C ALA A 474 -30.14 7.66 2.99
N LEU A 475 -28.98 7.43 3.58
CA LEU A 475 -28.29 6.14 3.53
C LEU A 475 -28.52 5.37 4.83
N THR A 476 -28.61 4.05 4.71
CA THR A 476 -28.80 3.12 5.83
C THR A 476 -27.44 2.59 6.30
N ALA A 477 -27.18 2.70 7.61
CA ALA A 477 -25.98 2.12 8.20
C ALA A 477 -25.96 0.59 7.98
N ASP A 478 -24.77 0.04 7.79
CA ASP A 478 -24.50 -1.39 7.60
C ASP A 478 -25.14 -2.02 6.35
N ALA A 479 -25.63 -1.18 5.44
CA ALA A 479 -26.17 -1.59 4.14
C ALA A 479 -25.70 -0.67 3.01
N ASP A 480 -25.89 0.65 3.16
CA ASP A 480 -25.47 1.64 2.16
C ASP A 480 -24.09 2.26 2.47
N TYR A 481 -23.69 2.20 3.75
CA TYR A 481 -22.37 2.64 4.20
C TYR A 481 -21.95 1.88 5.45
N PHE A 482 -20.64 1.83 5.67
CA PHE A 482 -20.02 1.20 6.83
C PHE A 482 -19.22 2.25 7.59
N ALA A 483 -19.47 2.44 8.88
CA ALA A 483 -18.87 3.51 9.68
C ALA A 483 -17.98 3.01 10.81
N SER A 484 -16.98 3.79 11.18
CA SER A 484 -16.14 3.52 12.35
C SER A 484 -15.63 4.80 12.96
N VAL A 485 -15.89 5.00 14.24
CA VAL A 485 -15.41 6.16 14.98
C VAL A 485 -14.10 5.84 15.65
N ASP A 486 -13.06 6.57 15.29
CA ASP A 486 -11.78 6.60 15.99
C ASP A 486 -11.79 7.78 16.97
N THR A 487 -12.21 7.50 18.20
CA THR A 487 -12.28 8.53 19.25
C THR A 487 -10.90 9.05 19.66
N GLN A 488 -9.84 8.24 19.51
CA GLN A 488 -8.48 8.65 19.88
C GLN A 488 -7.83 9.49 18.79
N GLY A 489 -7.98 9.08 17.52
CA GLY A 489 -7.54 9.85 16.36
C GLY A 489 -8.46 11.01 15.97
N GLN A 490 -9.61 11.16 16.67
CA GLN A 490 -10.65 12.14 16.35
C GLN A 490 -11.06 12.08 14.87
N ALA A 491 -11.39 10.88 14.40
CA ALA A 491 -11.71 10.64 13.01
C ALA A 491 -12.93 9.74 12.86
N LEU A 492 -13.69 9.96 11.79
CA LEU A 492 -14.73 9.07 11.32
C LEU A 492 -14.27 8.43 10.01
N TRP A 493 -14.18 7.11 10.01
CA TRP A 493 -13.92 6.30 8.83
C TRP A 493 -15.25 5.83 8.22
N LEU A 494 -15.40 5.99 6.91
CA LEU A 494 -16.59 5.60 6.17
C LEU A 494 -16.18 4.82 4.92
N THR A 495 -16.84 3.70 4.64
CA THR A 495 -16.83 3.09 3.31
C THR A 495 -18.24 3.19 2.74
N LEU A 496 -18.40 3.77 1.55
CA LEU A 496 -19.68 3.78 0.84
C LEU A 496 -19.87 2.44 0.13
N GLN A 497 -21.03 1.82 0.31
CA GLN A 497 -21.39 0.58 -0.37
C GLN A 497 -22.08 0.87 -1.71
N ARG A 498 -21.50 1.78 -2.49
CA ARG A 498 -22.03 2.30 -3.76
C ARG A 498 -20.93 2.80 -4.67
N ASP A 499 -21.18 2.72 -5.97
CA ASP A 499 -20.40 3.41 -6.99
C ASP A 499 -20.80 4.88 -7.11
N LEU A 500 -19.81 5.76 -7.22
CA LEU A 500 -20.02 7.17 -7.53
C LEU A 500 -19.66 7.44 -9.00
N LYS A 501 -20.53 8.13 -9.72
CA LYS A 501 -20.30 8.51 -11.12
C LYS A 501 -20.88 9.89 -11.42
N GLY A 502 -20.14 10.71 -12.15
CA GLY A 502 -20.51 12.09 -12.42
C GLY A 502 -20.31 12.95 -11.19
N SER A 503 -21.31 13.75 -10.83
CA SER A 503 -21.32 14.56 -9.61
C SER A 503 -22.17 13.88 -8.54
N ALA A 504 -21.62 13.66 -7.35
CA ALA A 504 -22.33 13.08 -6.21
C ALA A 504 -22.00 13.84 -4.93
N THR A 505 -23.01 14.21 -4.14
CA THR A 505 -22.85 14.99 -2.90
C THR A 505 -23.15 14.14 -1.67
N LEU A 506 -22.12 13.85 -0.88
CA LEU A 506 -22.21 13.17 0.41
C LEU A 506 -22.31 14.18 1.54
N ARG A 507 -23.27 14.00 2.44
CA ARG A 507 -23.41 14.80 3.67
C ARG A 507 -23.38 13.90 4.90
N VAL A 508 -22.59 14.29 5.89
CA VAL A 508 -22.41 13.64 7.19
C VAL A 508 -22.88 14.58 8.29
N GLU A 509 -23.83 14.14 9.14
CA GLU A 509 -24.43 14.93 10.23
C GLU A 509 -24.48 14.23 11.59
#